data_AF-A0A8H6YQ74-F1
#
_entry.id   AF-A0A8H6YQ74-F1
#
_cell.length_a   1.000
_cell.length_b   1.000
_cell.length_c   1.000
_cell.angle_alpha   90.00
_cell.angle_beta   90.00
_cell.angle_gamma   90.00
#
_symmetry.space_group_name_H-M   'P 1'
#
loop_
_entity.id
_entity.type
_entity.pdbx_description
1 polymer ?
#
loop_
_entity_poly.entity_id
_entity_poly.type
_entity_poly.pdbx_seq_one_letter_code
_entity_poly.pdbx_strand_id
1 'polypeptide(L)'
;MPTRSPESTPQDERTAKEAIIKSMLYHMLLEKHLVPPKSLGIPLKQLYPKDWNWCFENAYLDKYGPNSNLEAWKRKNEDLGGLEFLGNLRGYTLEIARTSKMLLVAEGLLVARAIEQLVDSDFESKWAALEGEKKKKIVLDGLVRAAYNAREKSRFDCPETSLFDLIGDGEHNFINLLKTIVAHDPTGNFRIKSLFLFPHPAVEREFQYIDDVNTPDDLRAAGYLRIIQRNQYIVQALLGILDSYNGKQPKIYLHADIDDARCYGCGTIEKNEGTLKKCNGCQLVSYCSTDCEQRDSREHKKLCGADRPQKFDPVFVTATPEPRTDFIGCPAPVEGFVRSPALWRQIGYLSKKDSYARDYHFDTRPDHSRSIRIEDPALRIMFLIARRRAMASGDRAAVSKMHDILTLPQNARSLSLSAAQIRTQLQGEYRVALDPPVGFGAPPTEQEMDEEMGFLARRDRLAMVGAIWEGQGVREGLCPCCVYEAMWGEAEAESDEESEEDSEGTTDDEDESETAGDSDAENDEGTAEEGQSNTAVDSNAGSADGPNDEEEKKEESGEGNVRVKHEKKKEELADDETPRRCFGWLFR
;
A
#
# COMPACT_ATOMS: atom_id res chain seq x y z
N MET A 1 23.56 61.17 -12.98
CA MET A 1 23.25 60.67 -11.63
C MET A 1 22.13 59.65 -11.75
N PRO A 2 22.28 58.41 -11.25
CA PRO A 2 21.21 57.45 -11.30
C PRO A 2 20.13 57.88 -10.31
N THR A 3 18.93 58.18 -10.82
CA THR A 3 17.74 58.50 -10.04
C THR A 3 17.35 57.26 -9.22
N ARG A 4 17.40 57.36 -7.89
CA ARG A 4 16.89 56.32 -6.99
C ARG A 4 15.42 56.07 -7.32
N SER A 5 15.09 54.83 -7.68
CA SER A 5 13.71 54.38 -7.78
C SER A 5 13.02 54.58 -6.42
N PRO A 6 11.77 55.06 -6.38
CA PRO A 6 11.05 55.24 -5.12
C PRO A 6 10.91 53.89 -4.42
N GLU A 7 11.25 53.85 -3.13
CA GLU A 7 11.06 52.68 -2.28
C GLU A 7 9.56 52.37 -2.19
N SER A 8 9.16 51.14 -2.55
CA SER A 8 7.77 50.70 -2.48
C SER A 8 7.30 50.70 -1.03
N THR A 9 6.09 51.20 -0.77
CA THR A 9 5.55 51.18 0.59
C THR A 9 5.15 49.75 1.00
N PRO A 10 5.16 49.40 2.29
CA PRO A 10 4.68 48.09 2.77
C PRO A 10 3.25 47.75 2.33
N GLN A 11 2.42 48.78 2.10
CA GLN A 11 1.06 48.62 1.59
C GLN A 11 1.04 48.22 0.11
N ASP A 12 1.97 48.73 -0.70
CA ASP A 12 2.13 48.34 -2.11
C ASP A 12 2.59 46.88 -2.22
N GLU A 13 3.49 46.46 -1.33
CA GLU A 13 3.97 45.08 -1.28
C GLU A 13 2.87 44.09 -0.88
N ARG A 14 2.02 44.45 0.10
CA ARG A 14 0.85 43.65 0.49
C ARG A 14 -0.18 43.57 -0.64
N THR A 15 -0.48 44.69 -1.30
CA THR A 15 -1.43 44.75 -2.41
C THR A 15 -0.94 43.93 -3.61
N ALA A 16 0.37 43.98 -3.90
CA ALA A 16 1.00 43.16 -4.92
C ALA A 16 0.92 41.66 -4.57
N LYS A 17 1.19 41.28 -3.31
CA LYS A 17 1.04 39.89 -2.84
C LYS A 17 -0.40 39.41 -2.93
N GLU A 18 -1.38 40.21 -2.52
CA GLU A 18 -2.80 39.87 -2.66
C GLU A 18 -3.23 39.73 -4.13
N ALA A 19 -2.72 40.57 -5.03
CA ALA A 19 -3.00 40.47 -6.46
C ALA A 19 -2.38 39.20 -7.08
N ILE A 20 -1.14 38.85 -6.68
CA ILE A 20 -0.48 37.61 -7.07
C ILE A 20 -1.26 36.40 -6.55
N ILE A 21 -1.67 36.40 -5.28
CA ILE A 21 -2.47 35.34 -4.66
C ILE A 21 -3.82 35.18 -5.37
N LYS A 22 -4.54 36.28 -5.62
CA LYS A 22 -5.82 36.25 -6.36
C LYS A 22 -5.63 35.72 -7.78
N SER A 23 -4.55 36.11 -8.45
CA SER A 23 -4.18 35.56 -9.75
C SER A 23 -3.86 34.06 -9.66
N MET A 24 -3.10 33.62 -8.67
CA MET A 24 -2.76 32.20 -8.46
C MET A 24 -4.01 31.36 -8.19
N LEU A 25 -4.92 31.83 -7.32
CA LEU A 25 -6.21 31.19 -7.04
C LEU A 25 -7.09 31.13 -8.30
N TYR A 26 -7.20 32.24 -9.03
CA TYR A 26 -7.96 32.29 -10.29
C TYR A 26 -7.40 31.32 -11.34
N HIS A 27 -6.07 31.18 -11.42
CA HIS A 27 -5.41 30.25 -12.34
C HIS A 27 -5.48 28.79 -11.89
N MET A 28 -5.41 28.52 -10.58
CA MET A 28 -5.63 27.18 -10.00
C MET A 28 -7.02 26.66 -10.32
N LEU A 29 -8.04 27.53 -10.29
CA LEU A 29 -9.43 27.16 -10.53
C LEU A 29 -9.77 26.94 -12.01
N LEU A 30 -9.15 27.70 -12.92
CA LEU A 30 -9.55 27.73 -14.33
C LEU A 30 -8.80 26.78 -15.27
N GLU A 31 -7.81 26.01 -14.79
CA GLU A 31 -7.09 24.98 -15.58
C GLU A 31 -6.42 25.47 -16.88
N LYS A 32 -6.45 26.78 -17.14
CA LYS A 32 -5.78 27.38 -18.28
C LYS A 32 -4.30 27.41 -17.94
N HIS A 33 -3.56 26.46 -18.52
CA HIS A 33 -2.12 26.52 -18.72
C HIS A 33 -1.74 27.82 -19.44
N LEU A 34 -1.80 28.96 -18.76
CA LEU A 34 -0.98 30.08 -19.14
C LEU A 34 0.43 29.67 -18.72
N VAL A 35 1.18 29.21 -19.73
CA VAL A 35 2.62 29.46 -19.81
C VAL A 35 2.82 30.82 -19.14
N PRO A 36 3.59 30.92 -18.03
CA PRO A 36 3.86 32.24 -17.44
C PRO A 36 4.29 33.18 -18.57
N PRO A 37 4.03 34.50 -18.48
CA PRO A 37 4.48 35.43 -19.52
C PRO A 37 5.88 35.01 -19.98
N LYS A 38 6.10 34.78 -21.28
CA LYS A 38 7.31 34.13 -21.83
C LYS A 38 8.63 34.66 -21.24
N SER A 39 8.60 35.86 -20.68
CA SER A 39 9.68 36.52 -19.94
C SER A 39 10.10 35.86 -18.62
N LEU A 40 9.27 35.07 -17.94
CA LEU A 40 9.60 34.52 -16.61
C LEU A 40 10.09 33.06 -16.62
N GLY A 41 9.65 32.23 -17.56
CA GLY A 41 10.12 30.84 -17.76
C GLY A 41 9.92 29.86 -16.59
N ILE A 42 9.55 30.34 -15.40
CA ILE A 42 9.46 29.59 -14.14
C ILE A 42 8.01 29.74 -13.63
N PRO A 43 7.29 28.64 -13.33
CA PRO A 43 5.92 28.75 -12.83
C PRO A 43 5.86 29.41 -11.44
N LEU A 44 4.82 30.22 -11.20
CA LEU A 44 4.68 31.03 -9.97
C LEU A 44 4.81 30.23 -8.66
N LYS A 45 4.34 28.97 -8.63
CA LYS A 45 4.47 28.09 -7.46
C LYS A 45 5.90 27.72 -7.08
N GLN A 46 6.86 27.78 -8.02
CA GLN A 46 8.30 27.63 -7.74
C GLN A 46 8.91 28.93 -7.20
N LEU A 47 8.39 30.09 -7.63
CA LEU A 47 8.87 31.39 -7.18
C LEU A 47 8.35 31.74 -5.78
N TYR A 48 7.09 31.38 -5.50
CA TYR A 48 6.38 31.73 -4.26
C TYR A 48 5.72 30.50 -3.61
N PRO A 49 6.49 29.45 -3.23
CA PRO A 49 5.93 28.20 -2.71
C PRO A 49 5.20 28.40 -1.38
N LYS A 50 5.62 29.36 -0.55
CA LYS A 50 4.95 29.68 0.73
C LYS A 50 3.57 30.27 0.51
N ASP A 51 3.45 31.28 -0.36
CA ASP A 51 2.17 31.95 -0.66
C ASP A 51 1.21 31.01 -1.41
N TRP A 52 1.74 30.22 -2.35
CA TRP A 52 1.00 29.15 -3.02
C TRP A 52 0.41 28.16 -2.02
N ASN A 53 1.24 27.64 -1.09
CA ASN A 53 0.78 26.70 -0.09
C ASN A 53 -0.24 27.33 0.87
N TRP A 54 -0.03 28.57 1.30
CA TRP A 54 -0.96 29.27 2.18
C TRP A 54 -2.38 29.36 1.61
N CYS A 55 -2.51 29.56 0.29
CA CYS A 55 -3.80 29.53 -0.40
C CYS A 55 -4.49 28.17 -0.25
N PHE A 56 -3.72 27.10 -0.41
CA PHE A 56 -4.21 25.74 -0.22
C PHE A 56 -4.62 25.48 1.23
N GLU A 57 -3.80 25.84 2.23
CA GLU A 57 -4.11 25.63 3.65
C GLU A 57 -5.42 26.30 4.04
N ASN A 58 -5.70 27.51 3.56
CA ASN A 58 -6.97 28.17 3.84
C ASN A 58 -8.15 27.46 3.18
N ALA A 59 -8.02 27.04 1.92
CA ALA A 59 -9.06 26.28 1.25
C ALA A 59 -9.31 24.91 1.92
N TYR A 60 -8.24 24.30 2.43
CA TYR A 60 -8.29 23.09 3.26
C TYR A 60 -9.04 23.36 4.56
N LEU A 61 -8.71 24.41 5.32
CA LEU A 61 -9.38 24.75 6.57
C LEU A 61 -10.86 25.05 6.35
N ASP A 62 -11.21 25.70 5.24
CA ASP A 62 -12.59 25.94 4.84
C ASP A 62 -13.35 24.63 4.53
N LYS A 63 -12.68 23.63 3.94
CA LYS A 63 -13.29 22.35 3.52
C LYS A 63 -13.32 21.30 4.64
N TYR A 64 -12.23 21.12 5.38
CA TYR A 64 -12.00 20.03 6.33
C TYR A 64 -11.65 20.49 7.75
N GLY A 65 -11.50 21.79 7.99
CA GLY A 65 -11.18 22.30 9.33
C GLY A 65 -12.30 22.05 10.35
N PRO A 66 -12.03 22.28 11.66
CA PRO A 66 -13.01 22.01 12.73
C PRO A 66 -14.34 22.76 12.59
N ASN A 67 -14.30 23.91 11.91
CA ASN A 67 -15.47 24.76 11.64
C ASN A 67 -16.00 24.58 10.21
N SER A 68 -15.53 23.57 9.47
CA SER A 68 -15.96 23.39 8.10
C SER A 68 -17.43 22.98 8.05
N ASN A 69 -18.17 23.64 7.16
CA ASN A 69 -19.51 23.21 6.79
C ASN A 69 -19.41 22.64 5.38
N LEU A 70 -19.17 21.33 5.28
CA LEU A 70 -18.97 20.64 4.01
C LEU A 70 -20.13 20.89 3.03
N GLU A 71 -21.37 21.01 3.51
CA GLU A 71 -22.54 21.29 2.69
C GLU A 71 -22.60 22.75 2.20
N ALA A 72 -22.13 23.71 3.00
CA ALA A 72 -21.95 25.08 2.55
C ALA A 72 -20.79 25.18 1.55
N TRP A 73 -19.71 24.45 1.77
CA TRP A 73 -18.58 24.38 0.85
C TRP A 73 -19.00 23.77 -0.49
N LYS A 74 -19.73 22.64 -0.48
CA LYS A 74 -20.28 22.02 -1.69
C LYS A 74 -21.12 23.02 -2.49
N ARG A 75 -22.11 23.67 -1.86
CA ARG A 75 -22.95 24.70 -2.52
C ARG A 75 -22.15 25.87 -3.10
N LYS A 76 -21.09 26.31 -2.42
CA LYS A 76 -20.21 27.39 -2.90
C LYS A 76 -19.35 26.97 -4.09
N ASN A 77 -19.06 25.67 -4.21
CA ASN A 77 -18.16 25.11 -5.21
C ASN A 77 -18.86 24.17 -6.20
N GLU A 78 -20.20 24.14 -6.24
CA GLU A 78 -21.00 23.34 -7.18
C GLU A 78 -20.65 23.66 -8.64
N ASP A 79 -20.28 24.92 -8.93
CA ASP A 79 -19.84 25.37 -10.25
C ASP A 79 -18.41 24.90 -10.62
N LEU A 80 -17.60 24.46 -9.66
CA LEU A 80 -16.19 24.10 -9.86
C LEU A 80 -15.99 22.62 -10.22
N GLY A 81 -17.02 21.79 -10.08
CA GLY A 81 -16.94 20.34 -10.16
C GLY A 81 -17.56 19.74 -11.42
N GLY A 82 -16.83 19.75 -12.54
CA GLY A 82 -16.84 18.62 -13.49
C GLY A 82 -18.15 18.26 -14.19
N LEU A 83 -19.15 19.14 -14.24
CA LEU A 83 -20.38 18.92 -15.03
C LEU A 83 -20.09 18.67 -16.52
N GLU A 84 -18.91 19.06 -17.02
CA GLU A 84 -18.46 18.84 -18.40
C GLU A 84 -18.43 17.36 -18.81
N PHE A 85 -18.40 16.41 -17.86
CA PHE A 85 -18.28 14.99 -18.15
C PHE A 85 -19.49 14.14 -17.71
N LEU A 86 -20.58 14.74 -17.22
CA LEU A 86 -21.81 13.98 -16.95
C LEU A 86 -22.29 13.28 -18.23
N GLY A 87 -22.56 11.97 -18.14
CA GLY A 87 -22.92 11.14 -19.29
C GLY A 87 -21.75 10.53 -20.10
N ASN A 88 -20.48 10.78 -19.74
CA ASN A 88 -19.32 10.14 -20.40
C ASN A 88 -18.68 9.03 -19.56
N LEU A 89 -19.46 8.01 -19.19
CA LEU A 89 -18.99 6.85 -18.42
C LEU A 89 -17.74 6.21 -19.03
N ARG A 90 -17.69 6.09 -20.37
CA ARG A 90 -16.53 5.53 -21.07
C ARG A 90 -15.26 6.33 -20.82
N GLY A 91 -15.34 7.66 -20.88
CA GLY A 91 -14.20 8.54 -20.58
C GLY A 91 -13.69 8.36 -19.16
N TYR A 92 -14.59 8.26 -18.18
CA TYR A 92 -14.19 8.00 -16.79
C TYR A 92 -13.53 6.66 -16.60
N THR A 93 -14.12 5.56 -17.08
CA THR A 93 -13.51 4.23 -16.96
C THR A 93 -12.12 4.18 -17.58
N LEU A 94 -11.93 4.88 -18.70
CA LEU A 94 -10.66 4.98 -19.39
C LEU A 94 -9.61 5.71 -18.56
N GLU A 95 -9.97 6.87 -18.02
CA GLU A 95 -9.10 7.69 -17.20
C GLU A 95 -8.79 7.02 -15.86
N ILE A 96 -9.76 6.31 -15.26
CA ILE A 96 -9.57 5.46 -14.08
C ILE A 96 -8.50 4.41 -14.36
N ALA A 97 -8.64 3.63 -15.43
CA ALA A 97 -7.67 2.59 -15.77
C ALA A 97 -6.26 3.16 -15.99
N ARG A 98 -6.16 4.30 -16.71
CA ARG A 98 -4.89 5.00 -16.95
C ARG A 98 -4.27 5.48 -15.64
N THR A 99 -5.06 6.18 -14.81
CA THR A 99 -4.59 6.80 -13.56
C THR A 99 -4.21 5.75 -12.53
N SER A 100 -5.04 4.71 -12.35
CA SER A 100 -4.75 3.56 -11.48
C SER A 100 -3.43 2.89 -11.83
N LYS A 101 -3.14 2.75 -13.11
CA LYS A 101 -1.88 2.11 -13.53
C LYS A 101 -0.66 3.01 -13.29
N MET A 102 -0.78 4.32 -13.53
CA MET A 102 0.25 5.28 -13.17
C MET A 102 0.51 5.29 -11.67
N LEU A 103 -0.57 5.20 -10.90
CA LEU A 103 -0.54 5.15 -9.45
C LEU A 103 0.19 3.90 -8.93
N LEU A 104 -0.14 2.70 -9.42
CA LEU A 104 0.57 1.46 -9.06
C LEU A 104 2.09 1.56 -9.24
N VAL A 105 2.54 2.13 -10.36
CA VAL A 105 3.97 2.34 -10.63
C VAL A 105 4.59 3.34 -9.66
N ALA A 106 3.88 4.44 -9.37
CA ALA A 106 4.34 5.46 -8.44
C ALA A 106 4.40 4.95 -7.00
N GLU A 107 3.40 4.20 -6.56
CA GLU A 107 3.37 3.54 -5.26
C GLU A 107 4.53 2.54 -5.14
N GLY A 108 4.77 1.71 -6.16
CA GLY A 108 5.86 0.72 -6.13
C GLY A 108 7.24 1.39 -6.00
N LEU A 109 7.43 2.53 -6.69
CA LEU A 109 8.62 3.35 -6.55
C LEU A 109 8.73 3.98 -5.15
N LEU A 110 7.61 4.47 -4.60
CA LEU A 110 7.55 5.08 -3.27
C LEU A 110 7.91 4.05 -2.20
N VAL A 111 7.28 2.88 -2.22
CA VAL A 111 7.53 1.78 -1.27
C VAL A 111 9.00 1.36 -1.29
N ALA A 112 9.58 1.13 -2.47
CA ALA A 112 10.97 0.72 -2.58
C ALA A 112 11.92 1.74 -1.95
N ARG A 113 11.71 3.04 -2.22
CA ARG A 113 12.51 4.13 -1.65
C ARG A 113 12.25 4.33 -0.16
N ALA A 114 11.00 4.17 0.28
CA ALA A 114 10.64 4.30 1.68
C ALA A 114 11.29 3.20 2.51
N ILE A 115 11.33 1.95 2.02
CA ILE A 115 12.04 0.85 2.66
C ILE A 115 13.53 1.14 2.77
N GLU A 116 14.19 1.55 1.68
CA GLU A 116 15.60 1.92 1.67
C GLU A 116 15.90 2.99 2.74
N GLN A 117 15.04 4.00 2.88
CA GLN A 117 15.24 5.07 3.85
C GLN A 117 14.94 4.62 5.29
N LEU A 118 13.80 3.97 5.51
CA LEU A 118 13.33 3.57 6.84
C LEU A 118 14.20 2.46 7.46
N VAL A 119 14.73 1.53 6.66
CA VAL A 119 15.53 0.40 7.17
C VAL A 119 17.00 0.77 7.37
N ASP A 120 17.62 1.45 6.40
CA ASP A 120 19.10 1.49 6.34
C ASP A 120 19.73 2.78 6.89
N SER A 121 18.95 3.84 7.13
CA SER A 121 19.54 5.20 7.14
C SER A 121 19.23 6.08 8.35
N ASP A 122 18.88 5.49 9.50
CA ASP A 122 18.49 6.21 10.73
C ASP A 122 17.54 7.39 10.43
N PHE A 123 16.74 7.21 9.37
CA PHE A 123 16.07 8.29 8.65
C PHE A 123 15.05 8.98 9.54
N GLU A 124 14.32 8.21 10.35
CA GLU A 124 13.35 8.75 11.29
C GLU A 124 14.00 9.68 12.31
N SER A 125 15.16 9.28 12.85
CA SER A 125 15.90 10.09 13.82
C SER A 125 16.47 11.34 13.17
N LYS A 126 17.05 11.22 11.96
CA LYS A 126 17.54 12.37 11.18
C LYS A 126 16.43 13.32 10.81
N TRP A 127 15.29 12.80 10.36
CA TRP A 127 14.10 13.58 10.05
C TRP A 127 13.61 14.32 11.29
N ALA A 128 13.43 13.62 12.41
CA ALA A 128 13.01 14.20 13.68
C ALA A 128 13.93 15.35 14.11
N ALA A 129 15.25 15.17 13.98
CA ALA A 129 16.29 16.15 14.31
C ALA A 129 16.38 17.35 13.35
N LEU A 130 15.69 17.34 12.20
CA LEU A 130 15.66 18.50 11.32
C LEU A 130 14.92 19.66 11.98
N GLU A 131 15.49 20.87 11.88
CA GLU A 131 14.81 22.11 12.25
C GLU A 131 13.50 22.30 11.48
N GLY A 132 12.51 22.91 12.13
CA GLY A 132 11.17 23.11 11.56
C GLY A 132 11.16 23.84 10.22
N GLU A 133 11.96 24.91 10.04
CA GLU A 133 12.04 25.62 8.75
C GLU A 133 12.70 24.78 7.65
N LYS A 134 13.64 23.89 8.00
CA LYS A 134 14.25 22.97 7.04
C LYS A 134 13.25 21.89 6.62
N LYS A 135 12.51 21.28 7.56
CA LYS A 135 11.39 20.36 7.26
C LYS A 135 10.39 21.04 6.33
N LYS A 136 9.98 22.27 6.67
CA LYS A 136 9.04 23.08 5.87
C LYS A 136 9.52 23.31 4.45
N LYS A 137 10.79 23.65 4.25
CA LYS A 137 11.35 23.84 2.91
C LYS A 137 11.31 22.54 2.08
N ILE A 138 11.70 21.41 2.69
CA ILE A 138 11.69 20.10 2.04
C ILE A 138 10.26 19.67 1.67
N VAL A 139 9.32 19.82 2.61
CA VAL A 139 7.92 19.47 2.40
C VAL A 139 7.29 20.34 1.31
N LEU A 140 7.49 21.66 1.35
CA LEU A 140 6.99 22.57 0.31
C LEU A 140 7.54 22.24 -1.08
N ASP A 141 8.83 21.93 -1.19
CA ASP A 141 9.43 21.51 -2.46
C ASP A 141 8.82 20.19 -2.96
N GLY A 142 8.58 19.23 -2.07
CA GLY A 142 7.87 17.99 -2.39
C GLY A 142 6.44 18.19 -2.88
N LEU A 143 5.68 19.07 -2.23
CA LEU A 143 4.31 19.43 -2.63
C LEU A 143 4.30 20.15 -3.99
N VAL A 144 5.25 21.05 -4.23
CA VAL A 144 5.41 21.71 -5.54
C VAL A 144 5.69 20.68 -6.63
N ARG A 145 6.54 19.67 -6.37
CA ARG A 145 6.79 18.56 -7.32
C ARG A 145 5.53 17.75 -7.59
N ALA A 146 4.77 17.40 -6.56
CA ALA A 146 3.50 16.66 -6.70
C ALA A 146 2.48 17.42 -7.56
N ALA A 147 2.39 18.73 -7.36
CA ALA A 147 1.54 19.62 -8.15
C ALA A 147 1.84 19.61 -9.65
N TYR A 148 3.06 19.26 -10.07
CA TYR A 148 3.37 19.04 -11.49
C TYR A 148 3.03 17.62 -11.95
N ASN A 149 3.09 16.63 -11.06
CA ASN A 149 2.98 15.23 -11.46
C ASN A 149 1.55 14.68 -11.40
N ALA A 150 0.72 15.19 -10.49
CA ALA A 150 -0.57 14.58 -10.12
C ALA A 150 -1.78 15.51 -10.27
N ARG A 151 -1.64 16.60 -11.04
CA ARG A 151 -2.63 17.68 -11.19
C ARG A 151 -2.91 18.43 -9.88
N GLU A 152 -2.78 19.75 -9.93
CA GLU A 152 -2.96 20.61 -8.75
C GLU A 152 -4.37 20.47 -8.13
N LYS A 153 -5.40 20.30 -8.95
CA LYS A 153 -6.79 20.20 -8.46
C LYS A 153 -7.00 19.03 -7.50
N SER A 154 -6.30 17.92 -7.70
CA SER A 154 -6.42 16.73 -6.87
C SER A 154 -5.95 16.98 -5.44
N ARG A 155 -5.09 17.99 -5.23
CA ARG A 155 -4.64 18.41 -3.91
C ARG A 155 -5.79 18.81 -2.97
N PHE A 156 -6.85 19.43 -3.49
CA PHE A 156 -8.03 19.83 -2.70
C PHE A 156 -8.76 18.66 -2.04
N ASP A 157 -8.54 17.45 -2.56
CA ASP A 157 -9.08 16.21 -2.00
C ASP A 157 -8.08 15.50 -1.08
N CYS A 158 -6.88 16.06 -0.83
CA CYS A 158 -5.77 15.45 -0.09
C CYS A 158 -5.51 16.13 1.26
N PRO A 159 -6.39 15.96 2.25
CA PRO A 159 -6.20 16.55 3.58
C PRO A 159 -4.87 16.16 4.25
N GLU A 160 -4.33 14.98 3.96
CA GLU A 160 -3.04 14.49 4.47
C GLU A 160 -1.83 15.26 3.95
N THR A 161 -2.01 16.07 2.90
CA THR A 161 -0.91 16.83 2.28
C THR A 161 -0.86 18.29 2.72
N SER A 162 -1.50 18.60 3.85
CA SER A 162 -1.29 19.86 4.55
C SER A 162 0.15 19.94 5.05
N LEU A 163 0.72 21.13 4.99
CA LEU A 163 2.08 21.38 5.47
C LEU A 163 2.20 21.11 6.97
N PHE A 164 1.13 21.39 7.73
CA PHE A 164 1.09 21.20 9.17
C PHE A 164 1.07 19.71 9.53
N ASP A 165 0.24 18.90 8.86
CA ASP A 165 0.15 17.47 9.13
C ASP A 165 1.45 16.76 8.75
N LEU A 166 2.00 17.04 7.56
CA LEU A 166 3.21 16.40 7.07
C LEU A 166 4.45 16.65 7.94
N ILE A 167 4.53 17.81 8.60
CA ILE A 167 5.65 18.18 9.49
C ILE A 167 5.41 17.77 10.93
N GLY A 168 4.15 17.72 11.36
CA GLY A 168 3.76 17.46 12.74
C GLY A 168 4.01 16.02 13.18
N ASP A 169 3.49 15.69 14.35
CA ASP A 169 3.64 14.36 14.96
C ASP A 169 2.34 13.53 14.88
N GLY A 170 1.34 14.02 14.13
CA GLY A 170 0.04 13.38 13.97
C GLY A 170 0.07 12.09 13.13
N GLU A 171 -1.08 11.42 13.03
CA GLU A 171 -1.22 10.18 12.25
C GLU A 171 -0.83 10.35 10.77
N HIS A 172 -1.13 11.50 10.18
CA HIS A 172 -0.86 11.81 8.78
C HIS A 172 0.50 12.51 8.57
N ASN A 173 1.42 12.42 9.54
CA ASN A 173 2.76 12.96 9.32
C ASN A 173 3.52 12.18 8.24
N PHE A 174 4.53 12.83 7.66
CA PHE A 174 5.29 12.28 6.54
C PHE A 174 5.85 10.88 6.82
N ILE A 175 6.43 10.64 8.01
CA ILE A 175 7.00 9.34 8.38
C ILE A 175 5.92 8.28 8.52
N ASN A 176 4.79 8.62 9.15
CA ASN A 176 3.68 7.70 9.32
C ASN A 176 3.06 7.31 7.98
N LEU A 177 2.85 8.26 7.05
CA LEU A 177 2.36 7.95 5.71
C LEU A 177 3.31 7.01 4.94
N LEU A 178 4.63 7.19 5.06
CA LEU A 178 5.61 6.26 4.48
C LEU A 178 5.51 4.87 5.10
N LYS A 179 5.41 4.77 6.43
CA LYS A 179 5.24 3.49 7.12
C LYS A 179 3.97 2.77 6.69
N THR A 180 2.87 3.51 6.56
CA THR A 180 1.57 2.99 6.15
C THR A 180 1.64 2.37 4.75
N ILE A 181 2.21 3.07 3.76
CA ILE A 181 2.32 2.49 2.42
C ILE A 181 3.33 1.33 2.33
N VAL A 182 4.42 1.37 3.12
CA VAL A 182 5.35 0.24 3.23
C VAL A 182 4.69 -0.98 3.87
N ALA A 183 3.74 -0.78 4.78
CA ALA A 183 2.97 -1.86 5.37
C ALA A 183 2.09 -2.59 4.36
N HIS A 184 1.61 -1.86 3.36
CA HIS A 184 0.78 -2.41 2.30
C HIS A 184 1.57 -3.28 1.32
N ASP A 185 2.73 -2.81 0.85
CA ASP A 185 3.67 -3.64 0.08
C ASP A 185 5.02 -3.77 0.78
N PRO A 186 5.13 -4.72 1.71
CA PRO A 186 6.34 -4.93 2.49
C PRO A 186 7.58 -5.32 1.67
N THR A 187 7.42 -5.75 0.41
CA THR A 187 8.48 -6.40 -0.36
C THR A 187 9.44 -5.41 -1.03
N GLY A 188 9.00 -4.18 -1.30
CA GLY A 188 9.85 -3.15 -1.91
C GLY A 188 10.39 -3.48 -3.30
N ASN A 189 9.81 -4.46 -4.00
CA ASN A 189 10.33 -4.94 -5.29
C ASN A 189 9.83 -4.13 -6.50
N PHE A 190 9.35 -2.90 -6.28
CA PHE A 190 8.73 -2.02 -7.27
C PHE A 190 7.44 -2.56 -7.92
N ARG A 191 6.91 -3.71 -7.47
CA ARG A 191 5.74 -4.37 -8.07
C ARG A 191 4.61 -4.54 -7.07
N ILE A 192 3.84 -3.46 -6.92
CA ILE A 192 2.61 -3.49 -6.15
C ILE A 192 1.52 -4.21 -6.94
N LYS A 193 0.86 -5.15 -6.28
CA LYS A 193 -0.20 -5.99 -6.87
C LYS A 193 -1.59 -5.35 -6.79
N SER A 194 -1.83 -4.51 -5.79
CA SER A 194 -3.10 -3.81 -5.56
C SER A 194 -2.84 -2.39 -5.09
N LEU A 195 -3.68 -1.46 -5.53
CA LEU A 195 -3.56 -0.06 -5.12
C LEU A 195 -3.69 0.10 -3.61
N PHE A 196 -2.84 0.95 -3.03
CA PHE A 196 -3.01 1.41 -1.66
C PHE A 196 -3.74 2.75 -1.63
N LEU A 197 -5.01 2.76 -1.20
CA LEU A 197 -5.73 4.01 -1.01
C LEU A 197 -5.53 4.53 0.41
N PHE A 198 -4.93 5.72 0.55
CA PHE A 198 -4.74 6.36 1.86
C PHE A 198 -6.11 6.66 2.50
N PRO A 199 -6.45 6.07 3.65
CA PRO A 199 -7.71 6.34 4.33
C PRO A 199 -7.70 7.74 4.93
N HIS A 200 -8.86 8.39 4.95
CA HIS A 200 -9.04 9.64 5.67
C HIS A 200 -10.53 9.86 6.02
N PRO A 201 -10.89 10.06 7.30
CA PRO A 201 -12.29 10.09 7.73
C PRO A 201 -13.16 11.12 7.00
N ALA A 202 -12.61 12.31 6.71
CA ALA A 202 -13.36 13.36 6.01
C ALA A 202 -13.62 13.01 4.54
N VAL A 203 -12.69 12.29 3.91
CA VAL A 203 -12.77 11.90 2.50
C VAL A 203 -13.71 10.71 2.36
N GLU A 204 -13.63 9.73 3.26
CA GLU A 204 -14.57 8.62 3.33
C GLU A 204 -16.01 9.12 3.51
N ARG A 205 -16.22 10.10 4.39
CA ARG A 205 -17.54 10.74 4.54
C ARG A 205 -17.99 11.47 3.28
N GLU A 206 -17.08 12.18 2.60
CA GLU A 206 -17.40 12.88 1.35
C GLU A 206 -17.83 11.88 0.27
N PHE A 207 -17.16 10.74 0.18
CA PHE A 207 -17.35 9.76 -0.90
C PHE A 207 -18.28 8.58 -0.55
N GLN A 208 -18.88 8.58 0.65
CA GLN A 208 -19.77 7.51 1.10
C GLN A 208 -20.96 7.26 0.16
N TYR A 209 -21.39 8.29 -0.59
CA TYR A 209 -22.49 8.17 -1.57
C TYR A 209 -22.09 7.37 -2.82
N ILE A 210 -20.80 7.23 -3.14
CA ILE A 210 -20.35 6.47 -4.32
C ILE A 210 -20.78 5.00 -4.20
N ASP A 211 -20.79 4.47 -2.98
CA ASP A 211 -21.11 3.06 -2.72
C ASP A 211 -22.62 2.80 -2.61
N ASP A 212 -23.47 3.83 -2.67
CA ASP A 212 -24.92 3.65 -2.72
C ASP A 212 -25.31 2.97 -4.05
N VAL A 213 -26.09 1.89 -3.94
CA VAL A 213 -26.56 1.10 -5.08
C VAL A 213 -27.38 1.92 -6.07
N ASN A 214 -27.96 3.03 -5.60
CA ASN A 214 -28.78 3.95 -6.39
C ASN A 214 -27.97 5.05 -7.09
N THR A 215 -26.68 5.20 -6.79
CA THR A 215 -25.84 6.22 -7.42
C THR A 215 -25.60 5.84 -8.89
N PRO A 216 -25.91 6.74 -9.86
CA PRO A 216 -25.64 6.51 -11.28
C PRO A 216 -24.19 6.11 -11.56
N ASP A 217 -23.99 5.17 -12.50
CA ASP A 217 -22.67 4.61 -12.84
C ASP A 217 -21.63 5.67 -13.19
N ASP A 218 -22.02 6.73 -13.89
CA ASP A 218 -21.13 7.81 -14.29
C ASP A 218 -20.71 8.68 -13.10
N LEU A 219 -21.62 8.96 -12.16
CA LEU A 219 -21.30 9.61 -10.90
C LEU A 219 -20.38 8.75 -10.02
N ARG A 220 -20.61 7.43 -9.98
CA ARG A 220 -19.71 6.51 -9.28
C ARG A 220 -18.32 6.55 -9.90
N ALA A 221 -18.22 6.39 -11.22
CA ALA A 221 -16.94 6.42 -11.94
C ALA A 221 -16.21 7.76 -11.73
N ALA A 222 -16.91 8.89 -11.79
CA ALA A 222 -16.33 10.21 -11.51
C ALA A 222 -15.77 10.30 -10.07
N GLY A 223 -16.53 9.77 -9.10
CA GLY A 223 -16.11 9.69 -7.71
C GLY A 223 -14.86 8.82 -7.51
N TYR A 224 -14.81 7.63 -8.10
CA TYR A 224 -13.63 6.77 -8.05
C TYR A 224 -12.41 7.40 -8.73
N LEU A 225 -12.60 8.10 -9.85
CA LEU A 225 -11.52 8.83 -10.50
C LEU A 225 -10.95 9.90 -9.55
N ARG A 226 -11.79 10.64 -8.82
CA ARG A 226 -11.33 11.61 -7.81
C ARG A 226 -10.53 10.94 -6.70
N ILE A 227 -10.98 9.80 -6.19
CA ILE A 227 -10.25 9.03 -5.16
C ILE A 227 -8.85 8.60 -5.67
N ILE A 228 -8.77 8.10 -6.91
CA ILE A 228 -7.50 7.66 -7.49
C ILE A 228 -6.57 8.85 -7.74
N GLN A 229 -7.09 9.95 -8.27
CA GLN A 229 -6.32 11.17 -8.52
C GLN A 229 -5.80 11.80 -7.22
N ARG A 230 -6.63 11.82 -6.18
CA ARG A 230 -6.23 12.17 -4.82
C ARG A 230 -5.05 11.32 -4.36
N ASN A 231 -5.20 9.99 -4.46
CA ASN A 231 -4.16 9.07 -4.02
C ASN A 231 -2.84 9.26 -4.79
N GLN A 232 -2.95 9.50 -6.11
CA GLN A 232 -1.83 9.86 -6.95
C GLN A 232 -1.12 11.13 -6.46
N TYR A 233 -1.85 12.15 -6.04
CA TYR A 233 -1.24 13.34 -5.49
C TYR A 233 -0.48 13.05 -4.19
N ILE A 234 -1.07 12.31 -3.25
CA ILE A 234 -0.42 11.92 -1.99
C ILE A 234 0.90 11.18 -2.28
N VAL A 235 0.86 10.14 -3.13
CA VAL A 235 2.04 9.35 -3.50
C VAL A 235 3.13 10.22 -4.14
N GLN A 236 2.75 11.12 -5.05
CA GLN A 236 3.70 12.03 -5.70
C GLN A 236 4.27 13.07 -4.73
N ALA A 237 3.51 13.51 -3.73
CA ALA A 237 4.00 14.38 -2.66
C ALA A 237 5.04 13.64 -1.82
N LEU A 238 4.74 12.43 -1.34
CA LEU A 238 5.68 11.64 -0.54
C LEU A 238 6.99 11.36 -1.31
N LEU A 239 6.90 11.00 -2.59
CA LEU A 239 8.07 10.85 -3.47
C LEU A 239 8.85 12.16 -3.62
N GLY A 240 8.15 13.27 -3.82
CA GLY A 240 8.74 14.59 -3.96
C GLY A 240 9.49 15.02 -2.69
N ILE A 241 8.93 14.75 -1.51
CA ILE A 241 9.54 15.04 -0.21
C ILE A 241 10.80 14.19 -0.02
N LEU A 242 10.75 12.88 -0.31
CA LEU A 242 11.92 12.01 -0.26
C LEU A 242 13.03 12.47 -1.22
N ASP A 243 12.69 12.88 -2.43
CA ASP A 243 13.68 13.39 -3.39
C ASP A 243 14.27 14.73 -2.93
N SER A 244 13.45 15.62 -2.38
CA SER A 244 13.91 16.89 -1.81
C SER A 244 14.83 16.69 -0.60
N TYR A 245 14.47 15.78 0.31
CA TYR A 245 15.29 15.42 1.47
C TYR A 245 16.67 14.90 1.05
N ASN A 246 16.71 14.06 0.00
CA ASN A 246 17.94 13.51 -0.55
C ASN A 246 18.71 14.49 -1.46
N GLY A 247 18.31 15.76 -1.51
CA GLY A 247 18.95 16.78 -2.35
C GLY A 247 18.86 16.50 -3.85
N LYS A 248 17.95 15.62 -4.29
CA LYS A 248 17.75 15.34 -5.70
C LYS A 248 17.05 16.53 -6.32
N GLN A 249 17.62 17.04 -7.41
CA GLN A 249 17.01 18.12 -8.18
C GLN A 249 15.61 17.70 -8.64
N PRO A 250 14.66 18.66 -8.73
CA PRO A 250 13.37 18.38 -9.33
C PRO A 250 13.64 17.87 -10.74
N LYS A 251 13.39 16.57 -10.94
CA LYS A 251 13.14 16.12 -12.30
C LYS A 251 11.84 16.86 -12.63
N ILE A 252 11.90 17.79 -13.58
CA ILE A 252 10.68 18.21 -14.25
C ILE A 252 10.18 16.93 -14.89
N TYR A 253 9.35 16.20 -14.17
CA TYR A 253 8.46 15.26 -14.80
C TYR A 253 7.56 16.23 -15.56
N LEU A 254 7.97 16.55 -16.80
CA LEU A 254 7.06 17.02 -17.82
C LEU A 254 5.82 16.20 -17.57
N HIS A 255 4.71 16.90 -17.32
CA HIS A 255 3.41 16.27 -17.18
C HIS A 255 3.44 15.09 -18.11
N ALA A 256 3.16 13.93 -17.55
CA ALA A 256 2.81 12.79 -18.34
C ALA A 256 1.49 13.11 -19.10
N ASP A 257 1.51 14.12 -19.98
CA ASP A 257 1.53 13.86 -21.41
C ASP A 257 2.51 12.69 -21.65
N ILE A 258 2.08 11.50 -21.21
CA ILE A 258 2.24 10.26 -21.95
C ILE A 258 1.40 10.50 -23.21
N ASP A 259 1.79 11.49 -24.01
CA ASP A 259 1.67 11.44 -25.43
C ASP A 259 2.81 10.50 -25.83
N ASP A 260 2.43 9.22 -25.95
CA ASP A 260 2.92 8.30 -26.98
C ASP A 260 4.40 7.89 -27.03
N ALA A 261 5.28 8.31 -26.10
CA ALA A 261 6.72 8.03 -26.23
C ALA A 261 7.33 7.01 -25.24
N ARG A 262 6.57 6.35 -24.35
CA ARG A 262 7.10 5.24 -23.51
C ARG A 262 6.42 3.91 -23.76
N CYS A 263 7.24 2.88 -23.98
CA CYS A 263 6.76 1.52 -24.10
C CYS A 263 6.19 1.03 -22.77
N TYR A 264 4.95 0.56 -22.77
CA TYR A 264 4.27 0.05 -21.58
C TYR A 264 4.92 -1.22 -21.02
N GLY A 265 5.40 -2.11 -21.89
CA GLY A 265 5.95 -3.42 -21.47
C GLY A 265 7.42 -3.40 -21.01
N CYS A 266 8.20 -2.37 -21.35
CA CYS A 266 9.61 -2.27 -20.93
C CYS A 266 10.01 -0.92 -20.33
N GLY A 267 9.14 0.11 -20.38
CA GLY A 267 9.41 1.45 -19.86
C GLY A 267 10.35 2.31 -20.71
N THR A 268 10.93 1.77 -21.78
CA THR A 268 11.85 2.51 -22.66
C THR A 268 11.16 3.71 -23.30
N ILE A 269 11.82 4.87 -23.23
CA ILE A 269 11.42 6.09 -23.91
C ILE A 269 11.99 6.03 -25.33
N GLU A 270 11.14 6.06 -26.36
CA GLU A 270 11.65 6.19 -27.73
C GLU A 270 12.18 7.61 -27.94
N LYS A 271 13.43 7.70 -28.43
CA LYS A 271 14.06 8.99 -28.77
C LYS A 271 13.49 9.61 -30.06
N ASN A 272 12.76 8.83 -30.84
CA ASN A 272 12.14 9.26 -32.09
C ASN A 272 10.62 9.32 -31.87
N GLU A 273 10.05 10.52 -31.99
CA GLU A 273 8.60 10.76 -31.95
C GLU A 273 7.93 9.99 -33.11
N GLY A 274 7.35 8.81 -32.84
CA GLY A 274 6.43 8.17 -33.79
C GLY A 274 6.44 6.64 -33.97
N THR A 275 7.21 5.86 -33.21
CA THR A 275 7.32 4.40 -33.49
C THR A 275 6.65 3.45 -32.49
N LEU A 276 6.13 3.94 -31.35
CA LEU A 276 5.40 3.07 -30.43
C LEU A 276 4.04 2.68 -31.00
N LYS A 277 3.82 1.37 -31.11
CA LYS A 277 2.54 0.80 -31.54
C LYS A 277 1.54 0.85 -30.40
N LYS A 278 0.44 1.57 -30.59
CA LYS A 278 -0.69 1.54 -29.66
C LYS A 278 -1.35 0.15 -29.68
N CYS A 279 -1.81 -0.31 -28.53
CA CYS A 279 -2.58 -1.55 -28.44
C CYS A 279 -3.81 -1.46 -29.34
N ASN A 280 -3.99 -2.43 -30.22
CA ASN A 280 -5.10 -2.42 -31.17
C ASN A 280 -6.49 -2.41 -30.51
N GLY A 281 -6.62 -3.02 -29.32
CA GLY A 281 -7.90 -3.12 -28.60
C GLY A 281 -8.30 -1.84 -27.88
N CYS A 282 -7.47 -1.35 -26.96
CA CYS A 282 -7.82 -0.20 -26.12
C CYS A 282 -7.28 1.14 -26.64
N GLN A 283 -6.24 1.14 -27.48
CA GLN A 283 -5.49 2.32 -27.92
C GLN A 283 -4.89 3.17 -26.78
N LEU A 284 -4.87 2.66 -25.55
CA LEU A 284 -4.42 3.41 -24.35
C LEU A 284 -2.94 3.29 -24.04
N VAL A 285 -2.34 2.21 -24.52
CA VAL A 285 -1.00 1.81 -24.14
C VAL A 285 -0.19 1.64 -25.40
N SER A 286 1.05 2.09 -25.39
CA SER A 286 1.93 2.06 -26.55
C SER A 286 3.12 1.14 -26.26
N TYR A 287 3.57 0.36 -27.23
CA TYR A 287 4.66 -0.61 -27.09
C TYR A 287 5.73 -0.37 -28.14
N CYS A 288 7.01 -0.50 -27.76
CA CYS A 288 8.13 -0.38 -28.71
C CYS A 288 8.31 -1.66 -29.55
N SER A 289 7.68 -2.76 -29.15
CA SER A 289 7.74 -4.02 -29.87
C SER A 289 6.52 -4.89 -29.59
N THR A 290 6.24 -5.79 -30.52
CA THR A 290 5.22 -6.84 -30.35
C THR A 290 5.53 -7.73 -29.14
N ASP A 291 6.81 -7.92 -28.78
CA ASP A 291 7.19 -8.70 -27.60
C ASP A 291 6.76 -8.00 -26.29
N CYS A 292 6.89 -6.68 -26.23
CA CYS A 292 6.41 -5.91 -25.08
C CYS A 292 4.89 -5.94 -24.98
N GLU A 293 4.19 -5.89 -26.11
CA GLU A 293 2.74 -6.07 -26.18
C GLU A 293 2.33 -7.49 -25.72
N GLN A 294 2.98 -8.54 -26.23
CA GLN A 294 2.65 -9.93 -25.86
C GLN A 294 2.94 -10.21 -24.38
N ARG A 295 4.04 -9.66 -23.83
CA ARG A 295 4.37 -9.80 -22.41
C ARG A 295 3.30 -9.17 -21.54
N ASP A 296 2.85 -7.97 -21.89
CA ASP A 296 1.80 -7.27 -21.17
C ASP A 296 0.41 -7.86 -21.42
N SER A 297 0.19 -8.49 -22.58
CA SER A 297 -1.12 -8.96 -23.02
C SER A 297 -1.86 -9.84 -22.02
N ARG A 298 -1.17 -10.66 -21.21
CA ARG A 298 -1.84 -11.53 -20.22
C ARG A 298 -2.50 -10.74 -19.08
N GLU A 299 -1.85 -9.67 -18.63
CA GLU A 299 -2.37 -8.79 -17.59
C GLU A 299 -3.26 -7.71 -18.21
N HIS A 300 -2.78 -7.09 -19.28
CA HIS A 300 -3.50 -6.08 -20.03
C HIS A 300 -4.83 -6.58 -20.57
N LYS A 301 -4.96 -7.82 -21.07
CA LYS A 301 -6.22 -8.37 -21.59
C LYS A 301 -7.35 -8.42 -20.56
N LYS A 302 -7.03 -8.40 -19.27
CA LYS A 302 -8.04 -8.25 -18.20
C LYS A 302 -8.69 -6.86 -18.22
N LEU A 303 -7.92 -5.85 -18.65
CA LEU A 303 -8.30 -4.44 -18.76
C LEU A 303 -8.61 -4.02 -20.22
N CYS A 304 -8.10 -4.76 -21.21
CA CYS A 304 -8.14 -4.47 -22.63
C CYS A 304 -9.38 -5.09 -23.24
N GLY A 305 -10.45 -4.30 -23.33
CA GLY A 305 -11.70 -4.71 -23.93
C GLY A 305 -12.61 -3.51 -24.16
N ALA A 306 -12.32 -2.70 -25.18
CA ALA A 306 -13.07 -1.49 -25.50
C ALA A 306 -14.33 -1.74 -26.37
N ASP A 307 -14.61 -2.99 -26.77
CA ASP A 307 -15.82 -3.32 -27.57
C ASP A 307 -17.05 -3.70 -26.73
N ARG A 308 -16.92 -3.72 -25.40
CA ARG A 308 -18.06 -3.74 -24.48
C ARG A 308 -17.83 -2.64 -23.46
N PRO A 309 -18.80 -1.74 -23.19
CA PRO A 309 -18.77 -0.94 -21.97
C PRO A 309 -18.76 -1.95 -20.83
N GLN A 310 -17.58 -2.19 -20.24
CA GLN A 310 -17.50 -2.99 -19.03
C GLN A 310 -18.39 -2.28 -18.02
N LYS A 311 -19.32 -3.01 -17.39
CA LYS A 311 -19.92 -2.53 -16.15
C LYS A 311 -18.75 -2.14 -15.26
N PHE A 312 -18.77 -0.90 -14.79
CA PHE A 312 -17.77 -0.42 -13.86
C PHE A 312 -17.69 -1.42 -12.69
N ASP A 313 -16.53 -2.05 -12.51
CA ASP A 313 -16.31 -3.03 -11.44
C ASP A 313 -15.51 -2.33 -10.32
N PRO A 314 -16.17 -1.91 -9.23
CA PRO A 314 -15.51 -1.24 -8.11
C PRO A 314 -14.45 -2.12 -7.43
N VAL A 315 -14.45 -3.45 -7.66
CA VAL A 315 -13.51 -4.39 -7.03
C VAL A 315 -12.04 -4.05 -7.33
N PHE A 316 -11.75 -3.34 -8.42
CA PHE A 316 -10.40 -2.87 -8.74
C PHE A 316 -9.93 -1.66 -7.92
N VAL A 317 -10.85 -0.92 -7.30
CA VAL A 317 -10.60 0.35 -6.60
C VAL A 317 -11.02 0.28 -5.13
N THR A 318 -11.80 -0.72 -4.69
CA THR A 318 -12.05 -0.92 -3.27
C THR A 318 -10.72 -1.19 -2.58
N ALA A 319 -10.43 -0.43 -1.51
CA ALA A 319 -9.28 -0.63 -0.65
C ALA A 319 -9.14 -2.13 -0.38
N THR A 320 -7.91 -2.64 -0.46
CA THR A 320 -7.67 -4.06 -0.21
C THR A 320 -8.32 -4.37 1.14
N PRO A 321 -9.36 -5.24 1.19
CA PRO A 321 -10.05 -5.50 2.44
C PRO A 321 -8.99 -5.88 3.47
N GLU A 322 -9.14 -5.41 4.71
CA GLU A 322 -8.25 -5.78 5.81
C GLU A 322 -7.86 -7.25 5.62
N PRO A 323 -6.55 -7.57 5.61
CA PRO A 323 -6.08 -8.90 5.22
C PRO A 323 -6.92 -9.91 5.95
N ARG A 324 -7.66 -10.72 5.19
CA ARG A 324 -8.66 -11.64 5.73
C ARG A 324 -8.02 -12.35 6.92
N THR A 325 -8.65 -12.22 8.09
CA THR A 325 -8.19 -12.86 9.33
C THR A 325 -8.57 -14.34 9.34
N ASP A 326 -8.75 -14.97 8.17
CA ASP A 326 -9.05 -16.38 8.03
C ASP A 326 -7.83 -17.28 8.36
N PHE A 327 -6.73 -16.68 8.82
CA PHE A 327 -5.64 -17.41 9.45
C PHE A 327 -6.12 -18.12 10.71
N ILE A 328 -6.16 -19.44 10.64
CA ILE A 328 -6.47 -20.33 11.76
C ILE A 328 -5.44 -20.10 12.87
N GLY A 329 -5.89 -19.55 14.00
CA GLY A 329 -5.04 -19.22 15.15
C GLY A 329 -4.53 -17.77 15.20
N CYS A 330 -5.07 -16.86 14.38
CA CYS A 330 -4.90 -15.41 14.58
C CYS A 330 -5.97 -14.90 15.55
N PRO A 331 -5.62 -14.53 16.80
CA PRO A 331 -6.60 -13.91 17.69
C PRO A 331 -6.96 -12.50 17.18
N ALA A 332 -8.04 -11.90 17.66
CA ALA A 332 -8.25 -10.46 17.51
C ALA A 332 -7.19 -9.70 18.33
N PRO A 333 -6.72 -8.51 17.88
CA PRO A 333 -5.86 -7.68 18.72
C PRO A 333 -6.63 -7.22 19.96
N VAL A 334 -5.97 -7.24 21.12
CA VAL A 334 -6.45 -6.65 22.36
C VAL A 334 -6.53 -5.13 22.19
N GLU A 335 -7.51 -4.50 22.82
CA GLU A 335 -7.70 -3.06 22.76
C GLU A 335 -6.40 -2.30 23.10
N GLY A 336 -6.04 -1.34 22.25
CA GLY A 336 -4.79 -0.57 22.36
C GLY A 336 -3.56 -1.21 21.71
N PHE A 337 -3.57 -2.51 21.36
CA PHE A 337 -2.46 -3.13 20.65
C PHE A 337 -2.56 -2.94 19.14
N VAL A 338 -1.66 -2.13 18.58
CA VAL A 338 -1.55 -1.92 17.14
C VAL A 338 -0.46 -2.82 16.56
N ARG A 339 -0.88 -3.80 15.75
CA ARG A 339 0.04 -4.69 15.03
C ARG A 339 0.95 -3.91 14.09
N SER A 340 2.25 -4.22 14.12
CA SER A 340 3.19 -3.56 13.21
C SER A 340 2.99 -4.04 11.75
N PRO A 341 3.46 -3.27 10.77
CA PRO A 341 3.57 -3.70 9.38
C PRO A 341 4.26 -5.07 9.19
N ALA A 342 5.34 -5.32 9.94
CA ALA A 342 6.07 -6.57 9.88
C ALA A 342 5.23 -7.73 10.45
N LEU A 343 4.45 -7.50 11.51
CA LEU A 343 3.55 -8.52 12.06
C LEU A 343 2.40 -8.85 11.12
N TRP A 344 1.83 -7.85 10.44
CA TRP A 344 0.83 -8.09 9.40
C TRP A 344 1.38 -8.92 8.24
N ARG A 345 2.62 -8.66 7.82
CA ARG A 345 3.33 -9.48 6.84
C ARG A 345 3.48 -10.93 7.32
N GLN A 346 3.84 -11.11 8.58
CA GLN A 346 3.99 -12.42 9.20
C GLN A 346 2.67 -13.21 9.26
N ILE A 347 1.57 -12.55 9.65
CA ILE A 347 0.21 -13.12 9.59
C ILE A 347 -0.12 -13.49 8.14
N GLY A 348 0.14 -12.59 7.18
CA GLY A 348 -0.12 -12.83 5.76
C GLY A 348 0.68 -13.99 5.17
N TYR A 349 1.90 -14.25 5.63
CA TYR A 349 2.64 -15.47 5.24
C TYR A 349 1.94 -16.72 5.77
N LEU A 350 1.56 -16.72 7.05
CA LEU A 350 0.94 -17.86 7.71
C LEU A 350 -0.48 -18.16 7.20
N SER A 351 -1.20 -17.17 6.67
CA SER A 351 -2.52 -17.35 6.04
C SER A 351 -2.47 -18.14 4.72
N LYS A 352 -1.30 -18.29 4.09
CA LYS A 352 -1.20 -18.95 2.79
C LYS A 352 -1.34 -20.47 2.92
N LYS A 353 -2.01 -21.09 1.95
CA LYS A 353 -2.25 -22.54 1.92
C LYS A 353 -0.96 -23.37 1.97
N ASP A 354 0.09 -22.92 1.27
CA ASP A 354 1.42 -23.56 1.25
C ASP A 354 2.18 -23.43 2.59
N SER A 355 1.67 -22.58 3.49
CA SER A 355 2.29 -22.23 4.76
C SER A 355 1.58 -22.85 5.97
N TYR A 356 0.50 -23.63 5.76
CA TYR A 356 -0.25 -24.27 6.85
C TYR A 356 0.61 -25.20 7.72
N ALA A 357 1.59 -25.88 7.12
CA ALA A 357 2.54 -26.75 7.82
C ALA A 357 3.69 -25.98 8.51
N ARG A 358 3.76 -24.65 8.35
CA ARG A 358 4.83 -23.80 8.89
C ARG A 358 4.34 -23.06 10.12
N ASP A 359 5.18 -22.97 11.14
CA ASP A 359 4.82 -22.33 12.41
C ASP A 359 5.27 -20.87 12.45
N TYR A 360 6.31 -20.52 11.68
CA TYR A 360 6.81 -19.15 11.60
C TYR A 360 7.61 -18.90 10.29
N HIS A 361 7.72 -17.64 9.88
CA HIS A 361 8.46 -17.21 8.68
C HIS A 361 9.47 -16.13 9.08
N PHE A 362 10.62 -16.14 8.42
CA PHE A 362 11.73 -15.23 8.63
C PHE A 362 12.03 -14.47 7.36
N ASP A 363 12.07 -13.15 7.45
CA ASP A 363 12.46 -12.29 6.34
C ASP A 363 13.99 -12.35 6.19
N THR A 364 14.45 -13.15 5.24
CA THR A 364 15.88 -13.29 4.96
C THR A 364 16.36 -12.33 3.89
N ARG A 365 15.47 -11.97 2.95
CA ARG A 365 15.66 -10.99 1.88
C ARG A 365 14.29 -10.37 1.54
N PRO A 366 14.24 -9.20 0.87
CA PRO A 366 12.98 -8.53 0.52
C PRO A 366 11.98 -9.39 -0.28
N ASP A 367 12.47 -10.36 -1.05
CA ASP A 367 11.69 -11.28 -1.89
C ASP A 367 11.70 -12.73 -1.40
N HIS A 368 12.34 -13.03 -0.27
CA HIS A 368 12.54 -14.39 0.19
C HIS A 368 12.36 -14.53 1.71
N SER A 369 11.34 -15.28 2.10
CA SER A 369 11.19 -15.75 3.47
C SER A 369 11.64 -17.20 3.62
N ARG A 370 12.26 -17.52 4.76
CA ARG A 370 12.46 -18.89 5.22
C ARG A 370 11.39 -19.23 6.21
N SER A 371 10.94 -20.47 6.27
CA SER A 371 9.95 -20.89 7.25
C SER A 371 10.46 -22.04 8.10
N ILE A 372 9.97 -22.10 9.32
CA ILE A 372 10.27 -23.19 10.26
C ILE A 372 9.00 -23.95 10.60
N ARG A 373 9.16 -25.25 10.77
CA ARG A 373 8.24 -26.11 11.50
C ARG A 373 8.97 -26.58 12.75
N ILE A 374 8.33 -26.47 13.91
CA ILE A 374 8.90 -26.96 15.15
C ILE A 374 8.59 -28.45 15.23
N GLU A 375 9.62 -29.29 15.22
CA GLU A 375 9.47 -30.75 15.11
C GLU A 375 9.01 -31.40 16.43
N ASP A 376 9.43 -30.85 17.57
CA ASP A 376 9.00 -31.32 18.88
C ASP A 376 7.55 -30.89 19.16
N PRO A 377 6.59 -31.82 19.33
CA PRO A 377 5.18 -31.47 19.48
C PRO A 377 4.89 -30.60 20.71
N ALA A 378 5.57 -30.85 21.83
CA ALA A 378 5.37 -30.08 23.05
C ALA A 378 5.89 -28.65 22.88
N LEU A 379 7.10 -28.49 22.32
CA LEU A 379 7.64 -27.17 22.01
C LEU A 379 6.82 -26.45 20.94
N ARG A 380 6.25 -27.18 19.98
CA ARG A 380 5.38 -26.62 18.94
C ARG A 380 4.12 -26.01 19.55
N ILE A 381 3.43 -26.73 20.42
CA ILE A 381 2.24 -26.20 21.13
C ILE A 381 2.62 -24.98 21.97
N MET A 382 3.70 -25.06 22.77
CA MET A 382 4.17 -23.93 23.57
C MET A 382 4.48 -22.69 22.71
N PHE A 383 5.09 -22.89 21.54
CA PHE A 383 5.37 -21.81 20.60
C PHE A 383 4.10 -21.20 20.02
N LEU A 384 3.11 -22.02 19.64
CA LEU A 384 1.86 -21.54 19.06
C LEU A 384 1.06 -20.71 20.07
N ILE A 385 0.99 -21.13 21.33
CA ILE A 385 0.37 -20.37 22.43
C ILE A 385 1.10 -19.03 22.63
N ALA A 386 2.44 -19.05 22.70
CA ALA A 386 3.22 -17.82 22.83
C ALA A 386 3.00 -16.87 21.64
N ARG A 387 2.97 -17.41 20.41
CA ARG A 387 2.68 -16.64 19.20
C ARG A 387 1.29 -16.04 19.21
N ARG A 388 0.26 -16.79 19.65
CA ARG A 388 -1.12 -16.30 19.80
C ARG A 388 -1.15 -15.10 20.75
N ARG A 389 -0.60 -15.23 21.97
CA ARG A 389 -0.54 -14.14 22.95
C ARG A 389 0.19 -12.91 22.42
N ALA A 390 1.33 -13.12 21.76
CA ALA A 390 2.11 -12.05 21.14
C ALA A 390 1.34 -11.36 19.99
N MET A 391 0.61 -12.10 19.15
CA MET A 391 -0.20 -11.53 18.07
C MET A 391 -1.46 -10.79 18.56
N ALA A 392 -1.99 -11.20 19.72
CA ALA A 392 -3.13 -10.55 20.35
C ALA A 392 -2.72 -9.22 21.02
N SER A 393 -1.62 -9.21 21.77
CA SER A 393 -1.35 -8.12 22.73
C SER A 393 0.06 -7.53 22.66
N GLY A 394 0.96 -8.14 21.87
CA GLY A 394 2.38 -7.82 21.95
C GLY A 394 3.03 -8.24 23.28
N ASP A 395 2.46 -9.23 23.99
CA ASP A 395 2.99 -9.71 25.27
C ASP A 395 4.49 -10.02 25.19
N ARG A 396 5.28 -9.23 25.90
CA ARG A 396 6.73 -9.29 25.92
C ARG A 396 7.27 -10.63 26.41
N ALA A 397 6.64 -11.25 27.40
CA ALA A 397 7.06 -12.56 27.88
C ALA A 397 6.79 -13.65 26.82
N ALA A 398 5.69 -13.52 26.08
CA ALA A 398 5.36 -14.42 24.98
C ALA A 398 6.34 -14.28 23.81
N VAL A 399 6.70 -13.05 23.41
CA VAL A 399 7.72 -12.82 22.37
C VAL A 399 9.08 -13.36 22.80
N SER A 400 9.46 -13.20 24.07
CA SER A 400 10.69 -13.81 24.62
C SER A 400 10.64 -15.34 24.54
N LYS A 401 9.51 -15.95 24.89
CA LYS A 401 9.34 -17.41 24.81
C LYS A 401 9.44 -17.92 23.36
N MET A 402 8.92 -17.17 22.39
CA MET A 402 9.11 -17.46 20.97
C MET A 402 10.59 -17.41 20.58
N HIS A 403 11.32 -16.37 21.00
CA HIS A 403 12.77 -16.25 20.76
C HIS A 403 13.55 -17.45 21.32
N ASP A 404 13.27 -17.84 22.57
CA ASP A 404 13.92 -18.97 23.23
C ASP A 404 13.72 -20.27 22.43
N ILE A 405 12.48 -20.55 22.01
CA ILE A 405 12.17 -21.77 21.25
C ILE A 405 12.83 -21.75 19.87
N LEU A 406 12.78 -20.61 19.16
CA LEU A 406 13.35 -20.46 17.82
C LEU A 406 14.88 -20.53 17.81
N THR A 407 15.54 -20.16 18.91
CA THR A 407 17.00 -20.18 19.05
C THR A 407 17.56 -21.51 19.57
N LEU A 408 16.71 -22.48 19.92
CA LEU A 408 17.16 -23.83 20.28
C LEU A 408 18.03 -24.43 19.16
N PRO A 409 19.11 -25.16 19.49
CA PRO A 409 20.08 -25.64 18.48
C PRO A 409 19.48 -26.41 17.32
N GLN A 410 18.45 -27.22 17.56
CA GLN A 410 17.73 -27.97 16.52
C GLN A 410 16.98 -27.06 15.52
N ASN A 411 16.44 -25.95 16.00
CA ASN A 411 15.67 -24.98 15.22
C ASN A 411 16.60 -23.98 14.51
N ALA A 412 17.62 -23.49 15.21
CA ALA A 412 18.61 -22.56 14.64
C ALA A 412 19.38 -23.19 13.46
N ARG A 413 19.70 -24.50 13.54
CA ARG A 413 20.37 -25.24 12.46
C ARG A 413 19.52 -25.32 11.19
N SER A 414 18.21 -25.55 11.30
CA SER A 414 17.34 -25.64 10.14
C SER A 414 17.17 -24.29 9.43
N LEU A 415 17.22 -23.19 10.19
CA LEU A 415 17.06 -21.84 9.67
C LEU A 415 18.32 -21.23 9.09
N SER A 416 19.50 -21.64 9.55
CA SER A 416 20.79 -20.95 9.30
C SER A 416 20.72 -19.45 9.64
N LEU A 417 19.97 -19.09 10.68
CA LEU A 417 19.85 -17.71 11.19
C LEU A 417 20.55 -17.61 12.54
N SER A 418 21.18 -16.46 12.78
CA SER A 418 21.75 -16.16 14.10
C SER A 418 20.64 -15.80 15.09
N ALA A 419 20.89 -16.03 16.39
CA ALA A 419 19.97 -15.61 17.45
C ALA A 419 19.71 -14.10 17.45
N ALA A 420 20.67 -13.30 16.99
CA ALA A 420 20.53 -11.85 16.80
C ALA A 420 19.54 -11.51 15.68
N GLN A 421 19.60 -12.19 14.53
CA GLN A 421 18.63 -11.97 13.44
C GLN A 421 17.21 -12.33 13.86
N ILE A 422 17.03 -13.48 14.53
CA ILE A 422 15.73 -13.91 15.07
C ILE A 422 15.20 -12.85 16.05
N ARG A 423 16.07 -12.33 16.92
CA ARG A 423 15.73 -11.26 17.86
C ARG A 423 15.27 -10.00 17.14
N THR A 424 16.08 -9.48 16.21
CA THR A 424 15.77 -8.23 15.48
C THR A 424 14.43 -8.31 14.77
N GLN A 425 14.11 -9.45 14.13
CA GLN A 425 12.83 -9.62 13.48
C GLN A 425 11.66 -9.60 14.49
N LEU A 426 11.75 -10.37 15.58
CA LEU A 426 10.71 -10.37 16.62
C LEU A 426 10.50 -8.99 17.24
N GLN A 427 11.58 -8.26 17.52
CA GLN A 427 11.50 -6.89 18.05
C GLN A 427 10.81 -5.94 17.06
N GLY A 428 11.10 -6.06 15.76
CA GLY A 428 10.46 -5.27 14.71
C GLY A 428 8.97 -5.60 14.53
N GLU A 429 8.62 -6.89 14.59
CA GLU A 429 7.24 -7.36 14.46
C GLU A 429 6.36 -6.94 15.64
N TYR A 430 6.82 -7.19 16.86
CA TYR A 430 5.99 -6.98 18.05
C TYR A 430 6.22 -5.64 18.73
N ARG A 431 7.21 -4.85 18.28
CA ARG A 431 7.62 -3.56 18.89
C ARG A 431 7.98 -3.69 20.37
N VAL A 432 8.60 -4.82 20.73
CA VAL A 432 9.00 -5.15 22.10
C VAL A 432 10.52 -5.28 22.17
N ALA A 433 11.17 -4.70 23.18
CA ALA A 433 12.57 -4.96 23.47
C ALA A 433 12.74 -6.32 24.18
N LEU A 434 13.62 -7.20 23.70
CA LEU A 434 13.86 -8.52 24.30
C LEU A 434 15.01 -8.52 25.33
N ASP A 435 15.66 -7.38 25.56
CA ASP A 435 16.71 -7.20 26.57
C ASP A 435 16.20 -6.22 27.67
N PRO A 436 16.36 -6.50 28.98
CA PRO A 436 16.90 -7.72 29.61
C PRO A 436 15.94 -8.93 29.53
N PRO A 437 16.40 -10.15 29.88
CA PRO A 437 15.56 -11.34 29.94
C PRO A 437 14.33 -11.11 30.81
N VAL A 438 13.17 -11.46 30.24
CA VAL A 438 11.88 -11.29 30.87
C VAL A 438 11.64 -12.50 31.78
N GLY A 439 11.02 -12.29 32.94
CA GLY A 439 10.54 -13.40 33.76
C GLY A 439 9.64 -14.33 32.95
N PHE A 440 9.53 -15.59 33.38
CA PHE A 440 8.59 -16.51 32.76
C PHE A 440 7.18 -15.90 32.81
N GLY A 441 6.56 -15.69 31.66
CA GLY A 441 5.17 -15.27 31.58
C GLY A 441 4.26 -16.31 32.25
N ALA A 442 2.98 -15.97 32.40
CA ALA A 442 1.99 -16.92 32.92
C ALA A 442 2.08 -18.25 32.14
N PRO A 443 2.02 -19.41 32.81
CA PRO A 443 1.97 -20.69 32.10
C PRO A 443 0.75 -20.71 31.15
N PRO A 444 0.78 -21.55 30.10
CA PRO A 444 -0.41 -21.81 29.31
C PRO A 444 -1.57 -22.30 30.17
N THR A 445 -2.76 -21.81 29.91
CA THR A 445 -3.98 -22.37 30.51
C THR A 445 -4.35 -23.68 29.79
N GLU A 446 -5.14 -24.52 30.46
CA GLU A 446 -5.69 -25.75 29.85
C GLU A 446 -6.49 -25.42 28.58
N GLN A 447 -7.34 -24.40 28.65
CA GLN A 447 -8.10 -23.90 27.51
C GLN A 447 -7.20 -23.47 26.33
N GLU A 448 -6.11 -22.75 26.57
CA GLU A 448 -5.19 -22.34 25.50
C GLU A 448 -4.51 -23.55 24.85
N MET A 449 -4.18 -24.57 25.64
CA MET A 449 -3.61 -25.82 25.12
C MET A 449 -4.62 -26.55 24.24
N ASP A 450 -5.87 -26.69 24.69
CA ASP A 450 -6.93 -27.37 23.93
C ASP A 450 -7.27 -26.63 22.62
N GLU A 451 -7.39 -25.30 22.69
CA GLU A 451 -7.61 -24.46 21.51
C GLU A 451 -6.49 -24.62 20.49
N GLU A 452 -5.22 -24.51 20.90
CA GLU A 452 -4.09 -24.62 19.98
C GLU A 452 -3.88 -26.05 19.46
N MET A 453 -4.20 -27.09 20.24
CA MET A 453 -4.25 -28.47 19.74
C MET A 453 -5.33 -28.64 18.66
N GLY A 454 -6.51 -28.06 18.87
CA GLY A 454 -7.59 -28.06 17.87
C GLY A 454 -7.19 -27.33 16.58
N PHE A 455 -6.56 -26.16 16.69
CA PHE A 455 -6.06 -25.42 15.53
C PHE A 455 -4.94 -26.17 14.82
N LEU A 456 -4.04 -26.82 15.56
CA LEU A 456 -2.96 -27.61 15.00
C LEU A 456 -3.49 -28.81 14.21
N ALA A 457 -4.44 -29.55 14.76
CA ALA A 457 -5.09 -30.67 14.08
C ALA A 457 -5.77 -30.22 12.77
N ARG A 458 -6.45 -29.06 12.79
CA ARG A 458 -7.08 -28.49 11.60
C ARG A 458 -6.05 -28.08 10.54
N ARG A 459 -4.94 -27.45 10.95
CA ARG A 459 -3.85 -27.06 10.05
C ARG A 459 -3.15 -28.26 9.42
N ASP A 460 -2.87 -29.30 10.21
CA ASP A 460 -2.23 -30.52 9.72
C ASP A 460 -3.16 -31.26 8.74
N ARG A 461 -4.48 -31.28 8.99
CA ARG A 461 -5.49 -31.80 8.03
C ARG A 461 -5.46 -31.03 6.71
N LEU A 462 -5.45 -29.69 6.75
CA LEU A 462 -5.41 -28.86 5.55
C LEU A 462 -4.09 -29.01 4.78
N ALA A 463 -2.96 -29.13 5.49
CA ALA A 463 -1.67 -29.39 4.88
C ALA A 463 -1.62 -30.76 4.17
N MET A 464 -2.23 -31.79 4.78
CA MET A 464 -2.37 -33.11 4.17
C MET A 464 -3.22 -33.06 2.89
N VAL A 465 -4.36 -32.37 2.92
CA VAL A 465 -5.20 -32.18 1.72
C VAL A 465 -4.42 -31.47 0.62
N GLY A 466 -3.68 -30.41 0.95
CA GLY A 466 -2.83 -29.70 0.00
C GLY A 466 -1.76 -30.61 -0.62
N ALA A 467 -1.08 -31.41 0.19
CA ALA A 467 -0.05 -32.35 -0.28
C ALA A 467 -0.63 -33.44 -1.20
N ILE A 468 -1.83 -33.96 -0.91
CA ILE A 468 -2.52 -34.92 -1.79
C ILE A 468 -2.85 -34.26 -3.14
N TRP A 469 -3.36 -33.05 -3.12
CA TRP A 469 -3.73 -32.30 -4.33
C TRP A 469 -2.52 -32.00 -5.22
N GLU A 470 -1.37 -31.62 -4.63
CA GLU A 470 -0.15 -31.35 -5.38
C GLU A 470 0.54 -32.64 -5.86
N GLY A 471 0.56 -33.68 -5.03
CA GLY A 471 1.23 -34.95 -5.32
C GLY A 471 0.52 -35.83 -6.35
N GLN A 472 -0.82 -35.72 -6.47
CA GLN A 472 -1.59 -36.50 -7.44
C GLN A 472 -1.50 -35.98 -8.88
N GLY A 473 -0.81 -34.85 -9.12
CA GLY A 473 -0.53 -34.33 -10.46
C GLY A 473 -1.72 -34.47 -11.40
N VAL A 474 -2.87 -33.89 -11.01
CA VAL A 474 -4.18 -33.93 -11.68
C VAL A 474 -4.18 -34.81 -12.93
N ARG A 475 -4.28 -36.12 -12.73
CA ARG A 475 -4.82 -36.98 -13.80
C ARG A 475 -6.27 -36.59 -13.92
N GLU A 476 -6.61 -36.02 -15.08
CA GLU A 476 -7.97 -35.66 -15.48
C GLU A 476 -8.95 -36.79 -15.10
N GLY A 477 -9.81 -36.60 -14.08
CA GLY A 477 -10.83 -37.60 -13.78
C GLY A 477 -11.52 -37.54 -12.42
N LEU A 478 -10.93 -36.99 -11.36
CA LEU A 478 -11.58 -36.92 -10.04
C LEU A 478 -12.10 -35.51 -9.75
N CYS A 479 -13.42 -35.37 -9.60
CA CYS A 479 -14.07 -34.14 -9.18
C CYS A 479 -13.68 -33.81 -7.74
N PRO A 480 -13.40 -32.52 -7.41
CA PRO A 480 -13.18 -32.07 -6.03
C PRO A 480 -14.27 -32.51 -5.03
N CYS A 481 -15.50 -32.68 -5.52
CA CYS A 481 -16.65 -33.15 -4.75
C CYS A 481 -16.48 -34.57 -4.19
N CYS A 482 -15.96 -35.52 -4.98
CA CYS A 482 -15.78 -36.91 -4.56
C CYS A 482 -14.66 -37.08 -3.51
N VAL A 483 -13.65 -36.20 -3.55
CA VAL A 483 -12.59 -36.17 -2.52
C VAL A 483 -13.13 -35.57 -1.21
N TYR A 484 -14.04 -34.60 -1.31
CA TYR A 484 -14.63 -33.95 -0.15
C TYR A 484 -15.56 -34.89 0.63
N GLU A 485 -16.46 -35.62 -0.06
CA GLU A 485 -17.33 -36.62 0.58
C GLU A 485 -16.54 -37.74 1.27
N ALA A 486 -15.48 -38.25 0.64
CA ALA A 486 -14.66 -39.32 1.20
C ALA A 486 -13.89 -38.92 2.46
N MET A 487 -13.68 -37.61 2.70
CA MET A 487 -12.90 -37.11 3.85
C MET A 487 -13.75 -36.59 5.01
N TRP A 488 -15.00 -36.19 4.75
CA TRP A 488 -15.87 -35.58 5.76
C TRP A 488 -17.05 -36.48 6.15
N GLY A 489 -17.42 -37.47 5.35
CA GLY A 489 -18.55 -38.36 5.62
C GLY A 489 -18.38 -39.31 6.82
N GLU A 490 -17.17 -39.49 7.34
CA GLU A 490 -16.92 -40.37 8.50
C GLU A 490 -16.92 -39.63 9.85
N ALA A 491 -16.81 -38.30 9.87
CA ALA A 491 -16.66 -37.54 11.12
C ALA A 491 -17.99 -37.12 11.78
N GLU A 492 -19.11 -37.12 11.04
CA GLU A 492 -20.43 -36.75 11.56
C GLU A 492 -21.27 -37.97 12.00
N ALA A 493 -20.78 -39.19 11.78
CA ALA A 493 -21.51 -40.41 12.14
C ALA A 493 -21.33 -40.85 13.62
N GLU A 494 -20.47 -40.19 14.40
CA GLU A 494 -20.16 -40.55 15.80
C GLU A 494 -20.67 -39.54 16.84
N SER A 495 -21.34 -38.44 16.45
CA SER A 495 -21.79 -37.40 17.40
C SER A 495 -23.28 -37.39 17.76
N ASP A 496 -24.10 -38.29 17.20
CA ASP A 496 -25.56 -38.26 17.36
C ASP A 496 -26.12 -39.29 18.37
N GLU A 497 -25.27 -40.03 19.08
CA GLU A 497 -25.69 -40.96 20.15
C GLU A 497 -25.06 -40.56 21.49
N GLU A 498 -25.58 -39.53 22.16
CA GLU A 498 -25.61 -39.37 23.64
C GLU A 498 -26.02 -37.94 24.03
N SER A 499 -27.29 -37.72 24.40
CA SER A 499 -27.72 -36.81 25.50
C SER A 499 -29.24 -36.55 25.47
N GLU A 500 -30.03 -37.49 25.97
CA GLU A 500 -31.34 -37.22 26.58
C GLU A 500 -31.29 -37.69 28.04
N GLU A 501 -30.82 -36.85 28.95
CA GLU A 501 -31.08 -37.01 30.39
C GLU A 501 -31.42 -35.65 31.04
N ASP A 502 -32.71 -35.55 31.39
CA ASP A 502 -33.38 -34.82 32.45
C ASP A 502 -32.63 -33.71 33.21
N SER A 503 -33.18 -32.49 33.15
CA SER A 503 -32.94 -31.43 34.15
C SER A 503 -34.28 -30.91 34.70
N GLU A 504 -34.72 -31.48 35.81
CA GLU A 504 -35.65 -30.85 36.75
C GLU A 504 -34.87 -29.91 37.67
N GLY A 505 -35.41 -28.72 37.90
CA GLY A 505 -34.70 -27.59 38.48
C GLY A 505 -34.71 -27.50 40.00
N THR A 506 -34.13 -26.41 40.49
CA THR A 506 -34.49 -25.74 41.76
C THR A 506 -33.98 -24.31 41.69
N THR A 507 -34.90 -23.37 41.90
CA THR A 507 -34.67 -22.01 42.37
C THR A 507 -34.16 -22.05 43.80
N ASP A 508 -33.25 -21.16 44.19
CA ASP A 508 -33.23 -20.53 45.51
C ASP A 508 -32.36 -19.26 45.50
N ASP A 509 -32.84 -18.30 46.28
CA ASP A 509 -32.48 -16.89 46.40
C ASP A 509 -31.21 -16.61 47.25
N GLU A 510 -30.89 -15.31 47.32
CA GLU A 510 -30.02 -14.63 48.31
C GLU A 510 -28.50 -14.83 48.10
N ASP A 511 -27.61 -13.83 48.18
CA ASP A 511 -27.58 -12.79 49.19
C ASP A 511 -26.62 -11.63 48.80
N GLU A 512 -26.88 -10.47 49.41
CA GLU A 512 -26.08 -9.25 49.34
C GLU A 512 -24.70 -9.40 50.00
N SER A 513 -23.65 -8.75 49.47
CA SER A 513 -22.69 -8.07 50.35
C SER A 513 -21.77 -7.11 49.57
N GLU A 514 -21.89 -5.85 49.98
CA GLU A 514 -20.98 -4.76 49.75
C GLU A 514 -19.65 -5.03 50.47
N THR A 515 -18.51 -4.77 49.82
CA THR A 515 -17.30 -4.34 50.53
C THR A 515 -16.56 -3.28 49.74
N ALA A 516 -16.59 -2.07 50.29
CA ALA A 516 -15.66 -0.99 50.00
C ALA A 516 -14.25 -1.34 50.54
N GLY A 517 -13.23 -0.83 49.87
CA GLY A 517 -11.83 -0.92 50.31
C GLY A 517 -10.98 0.18 49.68
N ASP A 518 -10.94 1.33 50.37
CA ASP A 518 -9.91 2.36 50.24
C ASP A 518 -8.52 1.82 50.64
N SER A 519 -7.47 2.26 49.94
CA SER A 519 -6.20 2.65 50.58
C SER A 519 -5.26 3.38 49.60
N ASP A 520 -5.23 4.69 49.78
CA ASP A 520 -4.10 5.63 49.83
C ASP A 520 -2.64 5.23 49.50
N ALA A 521 -1.96 6.28 49.00
CA ALA A 521 -0.62 6.78 49.38
C ALA A 521 0.63 6.40 48.56
N GLU A 522 1.09 7.42 47.82
CA GLU A 522 2.38 8.12 47.91
C GLU A 522 3.73 7.36 47.80
N ASN A 523 4.61 7.97 46.99
CA ASN A 523 6.09 8.09 47.06
C ASN A 523 6.73 7.78 45.70
N ASP A 524 7.83 8.38 45.26
CA ASP A 524 8.61 9.58 45.61
C ASP A 524 9.76 9.62 44.56
N GLU A 525 10.38 10.79 44.40
CA GLU A 525 11.72 11.10 43.86
C GLU A 525 12.56 9.98 43.18
N GLY A 526 13.10 10.13 41.98
CA GLY A 526 14.04 11.17 41.55
C GLY A 526 15.42 10.54 41.30
N THR A 527 16.07 10.81 40.15
CA THR A 527 17.54 11.06 40.01
C THR A 527 17.97 11.17 38.54
N ALA A 528 18.87 12.13 38.33
CA ALA A 528 19.59 12.44 37.11
C ALA A 528 21.00 11.82 37.13
N GLU A 529 21.61 11.62 35.96
CA GLU A 529 23.07 11.62 35.69
C GLU A 529 23.25 11.55 34.15
N GLU A 530 23.65 12.62 33.46
CA GLU A 530 25.04 13.04 33.14
C GLU A 530 25.96 11.93 32.60
N GLY A 531 26.42 12.11 31.35
CA GLY A 531 27.47 11.32 30.72
C GLY A 531 27.98 11.96 29.42
N GLN A 532 29.13 12.62 29.51
CA GLN A 532 29.78 13.42 28.48
C GLN A 532 30.58 12.60 27.44
N SER A 533 30.64 13.15 26.21
CA SER A 533 31.81 13.28 25.30
C SER A 533 32.70 12.08 24.93
N ASN A 534 32.95 11.84 23.62
CA ASN A 534 34.21 12.25 22.96
C ASN A 534 34.38 11.81 21.48
N THR A 535 34.84 12.78 20.68
CA THR A 535 35.87 12.78 19.61
C THR A 535 35.82 11.90 18.34
N ALA A 536 35.71 12.63 17.23
CA ALA A 536 36.36 12.57 15.91
C ALA A 536 37.48 11.56 15.61
N VAL A 537 37.49 11.04 14.36
CA VAL A 537 38.70 10.79 13.52
C VAL A 537 38.36 10.84 12.01
N ASP A 538 39.05 11.77 11.33
CA ASP A 538 39.67 11.78 9.98
C ASP A 538 39.13 11.10 8.70
N SER A 539 39.04 11.94 7.66
CA SER A 539 39.76 11.88 6.37
C SER A 539 39.66 10.66 5.44
N ASN A 540 39.18 10.87 4.20
CA ASN A 540 40.09 10.79 3.04
C ASN A 540 39.52 11.37 1.74
N ALA A 541 40.40 12.07 1.02
CA ALA A 541 40.22 12.57 -0.34
C ALA A 541 40.70 11.52 -1.36
N GLY A 542 40.21 11.60 -2.60
CA GLY A 542 40.68 10.75 -3.70
C GLY A 542 40.12 11.15 -5.06
N SER A 543 40.85 12.00 -5.75
CA SER A 543 40.70 12.42 -7.15
C SER A 543 40.99 11.29 -8.16
N ALA A 544 40.45 11.41 -9.39
CA ALA A 544 41.20 11.54 -10.66
C ALA A 544 40.41 11.01 -11.88
N ASP A 545 40.35 11.86 -12.92
CA ASP A 545 40.64 11.64 -14.35
C ASP A 545 40.40 10.23 -14.95
N GLY A 546 39.77 10.04 -16.12
CA GLY A 546 39.85 10.79 -17.38
C GLY A 546 39.42 9.84 -18.54
N PRO A 547 39.51 10.28 -19.82
CA PRO A 547 38.58 9.91 -20.91
C PRO A 547 39.14 8.87 -21.90
N ASN A 548 38.31 8.47 -22.89
CA ASN A 548 38.65 8.13 -24.29
C ASN A 548 37.35 7.69 -25.03
N ASP A 549 36.96 8.34 -26.12
CA ASP A 549 37.28 8.01 -27.54
C ASP A 549 36.57 6.72 -27.99
N GLU A 550 36.09 6.51 -29.22
CA GLU A 550 35.87 7.27 -30.46
C GLU A 550 34.96 6.33 -31.31
N GLU A 551 34.35 6.88 -32.35
CA GLU A 551 33.98 6.25 -33.65
C GLU A 551 33.60 4.75 -33.76
N GLU A 552 32.48 4.44 -34.41
CA GLU A 552 32.51 4.06 -35.84
C GLU A 552 31.11 3.84 -36.44
N LYS A 553 31.02 4.23 -37.71
CA LYS A 553 29.89 4.05 -38.63
C LYS A 553 29.70 2.58 -39.02
N LYS A 554 28.46 2.21 -39.38
CA LYS A 554 28.23 1.43 -40.62
C LYS A 554 26.78 1.52 -41.09
N GLU A 555 26.66 1.98 -42.33
CA GLU A 555 25.51 1.84 -43.22
C GLU A 555 25.31 0.37 -43.57
N GLU A 556 24.07 -0.09 -43.73
CA GLU A 556 23.76 -1.06 -44.78
C GLU A 556 22.27 -1.03 -45.16
N SER A 557 22.08 -0.87 -46.47
CA SER A 557 20.85 -0.88 -47.24
C SER A 557 20.27 -2.29 -47.39
N GLY A 558 18.94 -2.42 -47.42
CA GLY A 558 18.28 -3.66 -47.79
C GLY A 558 16.84 -3.45 -48.28
N GLU A 559 16.68 -3.18 -49.57
CA GLU A 559 15.40 -3.25 -50.28
C GLU A 559 14.99 -4.73 -50.46
N GLY A 560 13.79 -5.09 -50.01
CA GLY A 560 13.26 -6.45 -50.04
C GLY A 560 11.81 -6.49 -50.53
N ASN A 561 11.67 -6.70 -51.83
CA ASN A 561 10.46 -6.85 -52.61
C ASN A 561 9.67 -8.15 -52.25
N VAL A 562 8.39 -8.08 -51.86
CA VAL A 562 7.53 -9.28 -51.71
C VAL A 562 6.11 -9.07 -52.27
N ARG A 563 5.97 -9.43 -53.55
CA ARG A 563 5.05 -10.43 -54.11
C ARG A 563 3.62 -10.51 -53.52
N VAL A 564 2.67 -9.93 -54.26
CA VAL A 564 1.23 -10.21 -54.19
C VAL A 564 0.94 -11.62 -54.72
N LYS A 565 0.23 -12.44 -53.93
CA LYS A 565 -0.51 -13.62 -54.42
C LYS A 565 -1.92 -13.62 -53.86
N HIS A 566 -2.89 -13.55 -54.76
CA HIS A 566 -4.26 -14.00 -54.57
C HIS A 566 -4.29 -15.52 -54.38
N GLU A 567 -5.12 -16.03 -53.48
CA GLU A 567 -5.95 -17.21 -53.75
C GLU A 567 -7.12 -17.36 -52.77
N LYS A 568 -8.28 -17.71 -53.33
CA LYS A 568 -9.53 -18.09 -52.66
C LYS A 568 -9.38 -19.48 -52.05
N LYS A 569 -10.02 -19.73 -50.90
CA LYS A 569 -10.78 -20.97 -50.71
C LYS A 569 -11.87 -20.86 -49.64
N LYS A 570 -12.99 -21.50 -49.99
CA LYS A 570 -14.27 -21.67 -49.29
C LYS A 570 -14.23 -23.02 -48.56
N GLU A 571 -15.25 -23.28 -47.72
CA GLU A 571 -15.63 -24.54 -47.04
C GLU A 571 -14.78 -24.84 -45.79
N GLU A 572 -15.30 -25.28 -44.64
CA GLU A 572 -16.49 -26.09 -44.33
C GLU A 572 -16.83 -25.91 -42.82
N LEU A 573 -18.12 -25.91 -42.46
CA LEU A 573 -18.58 -26.04 -41.07
C LEU A 573 -18.58 -27.53 -40.69
N ALA A 574 -17.99 -27.86 -39.55
CA ALA A 574 -18.16 -29.16 -38.90
C ALA A 574 -18.63 -28.95 -37.46
N ASP A 575 -19.69 -29.67 -37.12
CA ASP A 575 -20.28 -29.83 -35.79
C ASP A 575 -19.26 -30.44 -34.81
N ASP A 576 -19.17 -29.87 -33.61
CA ASP A 576 -18.41 -30.46 -32.50
C ASP A 576 -19.36 -30.67 -31.31
N GLU A 577 -19.82 -31.92 -31.18
CA GLU A 577 -20.54 -32.44 -30.03
C GLU A 577 -19.55 -32.66 -28.88
N THR A 578 -19.74 -31.94 -27.76
CA THR A 578 -19.13 -32.29 -26.46
C THR A 578 -20.19 -32.67 -25.43
N PRO A 579 -19.88 -33.58 -24.49
CA PRO A 579 -20.88 -34.39 -23.82
C PRO A 579 -21.45 -33.73 -22.56
N ARG A 580 -22.77 -33.56 -22.56
CA ARG A 580 -23.58 -33.27 -21.37
C ARG A 580 -23.67 -34.51 -20.48
N ARG A 581 -22.80 -34.64 -19.48
CA ARG A 581 -23.01 -35.50 -18.31
C ARG A 581 -22.44 -34.81 -17.08
N CYS A 582 -23.28 -34.07 -16.34
CA CYS A 582 -23.11 -33.75 -14.91
C CYS A 582 -24.26 -32.92 -14.28
N PHE A 583 -25.43 -32.79 -14.91
CA PHE A 583 -26.53 -31.94 -14.40
C PHE A 583 -27.74 -32.71 -13.83
N GLY A 584 -27.54 -33.94 -13.36
CA GLY A 584 -28.64 -34.87 -13.04
C GLY A 584 -28.93 -35.15 -11.56
N TRP A 585 -28.25 -34.54 -10.59
CA TRP A 585 -28.30 -35.03 -9.19
C TRP A 585 -28.44 -33.96 -8.09
N LEU A 586 -28.99 -32.78 -8.42
CA LEU A 586 -29.22 -31.70 -7.44
C LEU A 586 -30.70 -31.37 -7.23
N PHE A 587 -31.59 -32.34 -7.47
CA PHE A 587 -32.99 -32.31 -7.04
C PHE A 587 -33.43 -33.74 -6.72
N ARG A 588 -33.02 -34.22 -5.54
CA ARG A 588 -33.70 -35.28 -4.81
C ARG A 588 -33.35 -35.21 -3.34
#